data_AF-A0A3D5E8P3-F1
#
_entry.id   AF-A0A3D5E8P3-F1
#
_cell.length_a   1.000
_cell.length_b   1.000
_cell.length_c   1.000
_cell.angle_alpha   90.00
_cell.angle_beta   90.00
_cell.angle_gamma   90.00
#
_symmetry.space_group_name_H-M   'P 1'
#
loop_
_entity.id
_entity.type
_entity.pdbx_description
1 polymer ?
#
loop_
_entity_poly.entity_id
_entity_poly.type
_entity_poly.pdbx_seq_one_letter_code
_entity_poly.pdbx_strand_id
1 'polypeptide(L)'
;MSLGLQAALALFPIALGGVLLIGFRIAAKHAMPAAYVAAVAVGFLVWQMSPSRVVAASIEGLFITFDLLFIIFGAILLLHTLERSGGVAAIKRSFDGVSDDRRVQIVIVAWLFGSFIEGAAGFGTPAAVAAPLLVALGFPAATSVMLGMMIQ
;
A
#
# COMPACT_ATOMS: atom_id res chain seq x y z
N MET A 1 -3.82 6.81 34.02
CA MET A 1 -2.54 6.67 33.30
C MET A 1 -2.20 8.01 32.68
N SER A 2 -0.91 8.40 32.63
CA SER A 2 -0.53 9.64 31.95
C SER A 2 -0.77 9.56 30.45
N LEU A 3 -1.04 10.69 29.80
CA LEU A 3 -1.26 10.76 28.35
C LEU A 3 -0.08 10.19 27.56
N GLY A 4 1.15 10.49 28.00
CA GLY A 4 2.37 9.98 27.37
C GLY A 4 2.46 8.45 27.40
N LEU A 5 2.04 7.82 28.50
CA LEU A 5 2.02 6.37 28.60
C LEU A 5 0.96 5.74 27.68
N GLN A 6 -0.22 6.36 27.58
CA GLN A 6 -1.26 5.89 26.66
C GLN A 6 -0.80 6.00 25.19
N ALA A 7 -0.16 7.11 24.83
CA ALA A 7 0.41 7.29 23.49
C ALA A 7 1.48 6.24 23.17
N ALA A 8 2.38 5.95 24.12
CA ALA A 8 3.41 4.93 23.94
C ALA A 8 2.81 3.53 23.73
N LEU A 9 1.76 3.19 24.49
CA LEU A 9 1.08 1.89 24.37
C LEU A 9 0.27 1.78 23.08
N ALA A 10 -0.31 2.87 22.58
CA ALA A 10 -0.97 2.91 21.27
C ALA A 10 0.03 2.78 20.13
N LEU A 11 1.23 3.35 20.27
CA LEU A 11 2.30 3.26 19.28
C LEU A 11 2.95 1.87 19.26
N PHE A 12 2.98 1.15 20.39
CA PHE A 12 3.74 -0.09 20.54
C PHE A 12 3.47 -1.15 19.46
N PRO A 13 2.22 -1.52 19.11
CA PRO A 13 1.97 -2.52 18.07
C PRO A 13 2.49 -2.08 16.68
N ILE A 14 2.36 -0.79 16.36
CA ILE A 14 2.82 -0.19 15.10
C ILE A 14 4.34 -0.19 15.05
N ALA A 15 4.99 0.27 16.13
CA ALA A 15 6.44 0.29 16.26
C ALA A 15 7.02 -1.14 16.21
N LEU A 16 6.37 -2.11 16.86
CA LEU A 16 6.76 -3.51 16.81
C LEU A 16 6.75 -4.03 15.36
N GLY A 17 5.65 -3.80 14.63
CA GLY A 17 5.57 -4.15 13.21
C GLY A 17 6.71 -3.53 12.39
N GLY A 18 6.93 -2.22 12.54
CA GLY A 18 8.01 -1.51 11.86
C GLY A 18 9.41 -2.05 12.18
N VAL A 19 9.69 -2.34 13.46
CA VAL A 19 10.98 -2.89 13.90
C VAL A 19 11.18 -4.31 13.36
N LEU A 20 10.15 -5.16 13.37
CA LEU A 20 10.24 -6.51 12.82
C LEU A 20 10.43 -6.51 11.30
N LEU A 21 9.72 -5.64 10.59
CA LEU A 21 9.78 -5.55 9.12
C LEU A 21 11.05 -4.86 8.61
N ILE A 22 11.44 -3.74 9.19
CA ILE A 22 12.53 -2.89 8.69
C ILE A 22 13.84 -3.22 9.41
N GLY A 23 13.80 -3.32 10.73
CA GLY A 23 14.98 -3.58 11.56
C GLY A 23 15.46 -5.01 11.41
N PHE A 24 14.59 -5.98 11.67
CA PHE A 24 14.92 -7.40 11.61
C PHE A 24 14.64 -8.08 10.27
N ARG A 25 13.99 -7.37 9.32
CA ARG A 25 13.67 -7.89 7.98
C ARG A 25 12.88 -9.20 8.01
N ILE A 26 12.04 -9.38 9.03
CA ILE A 26 11.17 -10.55 9.15
C ILE A 26 10.05 -10.42 8.12
N ALA A 27 9.73 -11.52 7.45
CA ALA A 27 8.63 -11.56 6.50
C ALA A 27 7.30 -11.12 7.15
N ALA A 28 6.52 -10.33 6.41
CA ALA A 28 5.24 -9.77 6.88
C ALA A 28 4.27 -10.84 7.41
N LYS A 29 4.31 -12.05 6.85
CA LYS A 29 3.52 -13.21 7.31
C LYS A 29 3.74 -13.57 8.79
N HIS A 30 4.87 -13.20 9.39
CA HIS A 30 5.14 -13.41 10.81
C HIS A 30 5.10 -12.10 11.61
N ALA A 31 5.61 -11.00 11.03
CA ALA A 31 5.67 -9.71 11.71
C ALA A 31 4.27 -9.12 11.98
N MET A 32 3.35 -9.20 11.01
CA MET A 32 2.02 -8.60 11.14
C MET A 32 1.13 -9.33 12.15
N PRO A 33 1.08 -10.68 12.19
CA PRO A 33 0.39 -11.38 13.27
C PRO A 33 0.95 -11.07 14.66
N ALA A 34 2.27 -10.90 14.80
CA ALA A 34 2.88 -10.51 16.07
C ALA A 34 2.42 -9.11 16.51
N ALA A 35 2.37 -8.15 15.58
CA ALA A 35 1.83 -6.81 15.84
C ALA A 35 0.34 -6.84 16.22
N TYR A 36 -0.46 -7.68 15.56
CA TYR A 36 -1.88 -7.87 15.91
C TYR A 36 -2.04 -8.46 17.33
N VAL A 37 -1.29 -9.50 17.67
CA VAL A 37 -1.32 -10.09 19.03
C VAL A 37 -0.92 -9.05 20.08
N ALA A 38 0.09 -8.22 19.78
CA ALA A 38 0.47 -7.11 20.64
C ALA A 38 -0.67 -6.10 20.82
N ALA A 39 -1.36 -5.71 19.74
CA ALA A 39 -2.51 -4.80 19.82
C ALA A 39 -3.65 -5.37 20.68
N VAL A 40 -3.99 -6.65 20.48
CA VAL A 40 -4.99 -7.36 21.29
C VAL A 40 -4.58 -7.42 22.76
N ALA A 41 -3.31 -7.73 23.04
CA ALA A 41 -2.79 -7.79 24.40
C ALA A 41 -2.88 -6.43 25.10
N VAL A 42 -2.51 -5.33 24.44
CA VAL A 42 -2.66 -3.98 25.00
C VAL A 42 -4.15 -3.65 25.21
N GLY A 43 -5.01 -3.96 24.24
CA GLY A 43 -6.47 -3.78 24.32
C GLY A 43 -7.09 -4.44 25.55
N PHE A 44 -6.74 -5.69 25.83
CA PHE A 44 -7.25 -6.41 27.01
C PHE A 44 -6.58 -5.99 28.30
N LEU A 45 -5.24 -5.96 28.36
CA LEU A 45 -4.52 -5.79 29.63
C LEU A 45 -4.53 -4.34 30.12
N VAL A 46 -4.47 -3.37 29.21
CA VAL A 46 -4.37 -1.95 29.56
C VAL A 46 -5.74 -1.28 29.52
N TRP A 47 -6.45 -1.43 28.41
CA TRP A 47 -7.73 -0.74 28.21
C TRP A 47 -8.94 -1.55 28.65
N GLN A 48 -8.75 -2.79 29.11
CA GLN A 48 -9.81 -3.65 29.66
C GLN A 48 -11.01 -3.75 28.69
N MET A 49 -10.72 -3.83 27.38
CA MET A 49 -11.75 -3.92 26.35
C MET A 49 -12.55 -5.21 26.51
N SER A 50 -13.86 -5.13 26.28
CA SER A 50 -14.70 -6.33 26.27
C SER A 50 -14.27 -7.28 25.14
N PRO A 51 -14.36 -8.60 25.34
CA PRO A 51 -14.06 -9.57 24.28
C PRO A 51 -14.88 -9.33 23.00
N SER A 52 -16.13 -8.90 23.15
CA SER A 52 -17.00 -8.52 22.03
C SER A 52 -16.43 -7.37 21.19
N ARG A 53 -15.82 -6.36 21.81
CA ARG A 53 -15.23 -5.22 21.09
C ARG A 53 -13.98 -5.63 20.33
N VAL A 54 -13.13 -6.47 20.93
CA VAL A 54 -11.93 -6.98 20.26
C VAL A 54 -12.33 -7.83 19.05
N VAL A 55 -13.25 -8.78 19.23
CA VAL A 55 -13.75 -9.62 18.12
C VAL A 55 -14.38 -8.77 17.02
N ALA A 56 -15.19 -7.78 17.36
CA ALA A 56 -15.80 -6.88 16.38
C ALA A 56 -14.74 -6.12 15.57
N ALA A 57 -13.72 -5.54 16.23
CA ALA A 57 -12.62 -4.84 15.57
C ALA A 57 -11.77 -5.79 14.69
N SER A 58 -11.58 -7.03 15.11
CA SER A 58 -10.89 -8.05 14.31
C SER A 58 -11.68 -8.40 13.05
N ILE A 59 -13.00 -8.53 13.16
CA ILE A 59 -13.90 -8.78 12.02
C ILE A 59 -13.90 -7.59 11.07
N GLU A 60 -13.97 -6.36 11.58
CA GLU A 60 -13.84 -5.14 10.78
C GLU A 60 -12.50 -5.12 10.01
N GLY A 61 -11.41 -5.49 10.66
CA GLY A 61 -10.10 -5.65 10.01
C GLY A 61 -10.10 -6.67 8.87
N LEU A 62 -10.88 -7.75 8.98
CA LEU A 62 -11.04 -8.73 7.89
C LEU A 62 -11.84 -8.16 6.72
N PHE A 63 -12.89 -7.35 6.97
CA PHE A 63 -13.61 -6.66 5.89
C PHE A 63 -12.70 -5.67 5.16
N ILE A 64 -11.94 -4.86 5.89
CA ILE A 64 -10.93 -3.96 5.29
C ILE A 64 -9.92 -4.76 4.44
N THR A 65 -9.48 -5.91 4.95
CA THR A 65 -8.56 -6.78 4.20
C THR A 65 -9.21 -7.30 2.91
N PHE A 66 -10.47 -7.70 2.96
CA PHE A 66 -11.22 -8.15 1.79
C PHE A 66 -11.35 -7.04 0.73
N ASP A 67 -11.70 -5.82 1.15
CA ASP A 67 -11.81 -4.67 0.25
C ASP A 67 -10.47 -4.39 -0.46
N LEU A 68 -9.36 -4.43 0.27
CA LEU A 68 -8.02 -4.28 -0.31
C LEU A 68 -7.69 -5.40 -1.31
N LEU A 69 -8.01 -6.65 -0.97
CA LEU A 69 -7.79 -7.78 -1.88
C LEU A 69 -8.64 -7.66 -3.15
N PHE A 70 -9.86 -7.16 -3.04
CA PHE A 70 -10.74 -6.92 -4.19
C PHE A 70 -10.18 -5.84 -5.12
N ILE A 71 -9.65 -4.75 -4.56
CA ILE A 71 -8.97 -3.68 -5.33
C ILE A 71 -7.74 -4.23 -6.05
N ILE A 72 -6.86 -4.98 -5.35
CA ILE A 72 -5.65 -5.57 -5.93
C ILE A 72 -6.01 -6.56 -7.03
N PHE A 73 -7.05 -7.39 -6.81
CA PHE A 73 -7.55 -8.32 -7.82
C PHE A 73 -7.99 -7.57 -9.09
N GLY A 74 -8.81 -6.52 -8.95
CA GLY A 74 -9.23 -5.69 -10.08
C GLY A 74 -8.06 -5.05 -10.82
N ALA A 75 -7.07 -4.53 -10.10
CA ALA A 75 -5.87 -3.94 -10.69
C ALA A 75 -5.02 -4.96 -11.47
N ILE A 76 -4.77 -6.14 -10.90
CA ILE A 76 -4.00 -7.20 -11.55
C ILE A 76 -4.74 -7.76 -12.76
N LEU A 77 -6.06 -7.93 -12.67
CA LEU A 77 -6.91 -8.38 -13.78
C LEU A 77 -6.84 -7.38 -14.95
N LEU A 78 -6.98 -6.08 -14.65
CA LEU A 78 -6.87 -5.01 -15.64
C LEU A 78 -5.48 -4.98 -16.29
N LEU A 79 -4.41 -5.04 -15.48
CA LEU A 79 -3.04 -5.07 -15.98
C LEU A 79 -2.80 -6.23 -16.95
N HIS A 80 -3.15 -7.46 -16.55
CA HIS A 80 -3.00 -8.63 -17.43
C HIS A 80 -3.87 -8.53 -18.69
N THR A 81 -5.07 -7.98 -18.58
CA THR A 81 -5.95 -7.75 -19.74
C THR A 81 -5.32 -6.75 -20.72
N LEU A 82 -4.72 -5.67 -20.21
CA LEU A 82 -4.02 -4.67 -21.03
C LEU A 82 -2.74 -5.24 -21.66
N GLU A 83 -2.01 -6.10 -20.95
CA GLU A 83 -0.83 -6.78 -21.50
C GLU A 83 -1.22 -7.71 -22.65
N ARG A 84 -2.26 -8.53 -22.46
CA ARG A 84 -2.73 -9.51 -23.46
C ARG A 84 -3.42 -8.86 -24.66
N SER A 85 -4.11 -7.75 -24.47
CA SER A 85 -4.77 -7.01 -25.56
C SER A 85 -3.82 -6.08 -26.34
N GLY A 86 -2.57 -5.92 -25.89
CA GLY A 86 -1.62 -4.95 -26.46
C GLY A 86 -1.89 -3.50 -26.04
N GLY A 87 -2.84 -3.25 -25.13
CA GLY A 87 -3.12 -1.93 -24.55
C GLY A 87 -1.89 -1.31 -23.88
N VAL A 88 -1.07 -2.12 -23.19
CA VAL A 88 0.21 -1.65 -22.62
C VAL A 88 1.14 -1.09 -23.70
N ALA A 89 1.22 -1.74 -24.86
CA ALA A 89 2.05 -1.28 -25.98
C ALA A 89 1.48 -0.01 -26.65
N ALA A 90 0.16 0.18 -26.63
CA ALA A 90 -0.47 1.43 -27.07
C ALA A 90 -0.12 2.58 -26.10
N ILE A 91 -0.25 2.35 -24.79
CA ILE A 91 0.11 3.33 -23.76
C ILE A 91 1.58 3.73 -23.88
N LYS A 92 2.48 2.76 -24.01
CA LYS A 92 3.92 3.02 -24.18
C LYS A 92 4.21 3.90 -25.41
N ARG A 93 3.61 3.59 -26.56
CA ARG A 93 3.75 4.40 -27.78
C ARG A 93 3.25 5.83 -27.61
N SER A 94 2.17 6.03 -26.87
CA SER A 94 1.68 7.39 -26.56
C SER A 94 2.67 8.18 -25.70
N PHE A 95 3.30 7.54 -24.70
CA PHE A 95 4.30 8.19 -23.86
C PHE A 95 5.62 8.49 -24.59
N ASP A 96 6.12 7.53 -25.38
CA ASP A 96 7.29 7.74 -26.25
C ASP A 96 7.05 8.89 -27.25
N GLY A 97 5.81 9.07 -27.70
CA GLY A 97 5.41 10.20 -28.56
C GLY A 97 5.37 11.57 -27.87
N VAL A 98 5.36 11.65 -26.53
CA VAL A 98 5.35 12.92 -25.80
C VAL A 98 6.78 13.41 -25.55
N SER A 99 7.66 12.53 -25.04
CA SER A 99 9.05 12.87 -24.78
C SER A 99 9.91 11.61 -24.64
N ASP A 100 11.08 11.62 -25.27
CA ASP A 100 12.13 10.61 -25.09
C ASP A 100 12.86 10.73 -23.73
N ASP A 101 12.66 11.84 -22.99
CA ASP A 101 13.29 12.06 -21.68
C ASP A 101 12.56 11.29 -20.58
N ARG A 102 13.23 10.27 -20.04
CA ARG A 102 12.74 9.44 -18.93
C ARG A 102 12.32 10.24 -17.69
N ARG A 103 12.94 11.40 -17.44
CA ARG A 103 12.60 12.26 -16.30
C ARG A 103 11.24 12.91 -16.51
N VAL A 104 10.95 13.36 -17.73
CA VAL A 104 9.65 13.93 -18.09
C VAL A 104 8.58 12.86 -18.00
N GLN A 105 8.85 11.64 -18.49
CA GLN A 105 7.92 10.50 -18.37
C GLN A 105 7.59 10.18 -16.91
N ILE A 106 8.59 10.21 -16.01
CA ILE A 106 8.36 10.02 -14.56
C ILE A 106 7.42 11.11 -14.02
N VAL A 107 7.63 12.39 -14.37
CA VAL A 107 6.75 13.48 -13.89
C VAL A 107 5.31 13.27 -14.40
N ILE A 108 5.12 12.87 -15.65
CA ILE A 108 3.77 12.65 -16.18
C ILE A 108 3.10 11.46 -15.49
N VAL A 109 3.82 10.35 -15.31
CA VAL A 109 3.23 9.11 -14.76
C VAL A 109 3.11 9.16 -13.24
N ALA A 110 4.21 9.43 -12.54
CA ALA A 110 4.23 9.40 -11.07
C ALA A 110 3.57 10.64 -10.47
N TRP A 111 3.79 11.83 -11.03
CA TRP A 111 3.24 13.06 -10.45
C TRP A 111 1.85 13.38 -11.00
N LEU A 112 1.71 13.62 -12.31
CA LEU A 112 0.44 14.10 -12.87
C LEU A 112 -0.65 13.02 -12.84
N PHE A 113 -0.38 11.86 -13.44
CA PHE A 113 -1.34 10.76 -13.48
C PHE A 113 -1.56 10.16 -12.10
N GLY A 114 -0.49 9.96 -11.34
CA GLY A 114 -0.54 9.50 -9.96
C GLY A 114 -1.45 10.37 -9.09
N SER A 115 -1.21 11.68 -8.99
CA SER A 115 -2.04 12.58 -8.19
C SER A 115 -3.48 12.70 -8.70
N PHE A 116 -3.72 12.58 -10.01
CA PHE A 116 -5.08 12.53 -10.56
C PHE A 116 -5.85 11.29 -10.07
N ILE A 117 -5.21 10.13 -10.09
CA ILE A 117 -5.80 8.88 -9.59
C ILE A 117 -6.00 8.95 -8.07
N GLU A 118 -5.07 9.54 -7.30
CA GLU A 118 -5.25 9.80 -5.86
C GLU A 118 -6.52 10.64 -5.63
N GLY A 119 -6.68 11.73 -6.38
CA GLY A 119 -7.84 12.63 -6.26
C GLY A 119 -9.17 11.97 -6.64
N ALA A 120 -9.15 11.00 -7.55
CA ALA A 120 -10.34 10.26 -7.96
C ALA A 120 -10.69 9.09 -7.02
N ALA A 121 -9.68 8.39 -6.50
CA ALA A 121 -9.87 7.19 -5.69
C ALA A 121 -9.87 7.45 -4.18
N GLY A 122 -9.25 8.54 -3.72
CA GLY A 122 -9.25 9.00 -2.33
C GLY A 122 -8.12 8.45 -1.45
N PHE A 123 -7.46 7.34 -1.81
CA PHE A 123 -6.31 6.81 -1.05
C PHE A 123 -5.52 5.73 -1.80
N GLY A 124 -4.18 5.79 -1.76
CA GLY A 124 -3.26 4.64 -1.90
C GLY A 124 -3.25 3.93 -3.26
N THR A 125 -4.13 4.34 -4.16
CA THR A 125 -4.36 3.77 -5.49
C THR A 125 -3.24 4.09 -6.47
N PRO A 126 -2.58 5.27 -6.42
CA PRO A 126 -1.50 5.58 -7.36
C PRO A 126 -0.31 4.65 -7.25
N ALA A 127 0.09 4.24 -6.03
CA ALA A 127 1.17 3.28 -5.87
C ALA A 127 0.85 1.93 -6.52
N ALA A 128 -0.42 1.51 -6.47
CA ALA A 128 -0.89 0.26 -7.06
C ALA A 128 -0.97 0.29 -8.60
N VAL A 129 -1.11 1.47 -9.21
CA VAL A 129 -1.30 1.62 -10.67
C VAL A 129 -0.07 2.22 -11.37
N ALA A 130 0.51 3.29 -10.83
CA ALA A 130 1.65 3.99 -11.41
C ALA A 130 2.93 3.15 -11.38
N ALA A 131 3.19 2.38 -10.30
CA ALA A 131 4.39 1.54 -10.24
C ALA A 131 4.38 0.43 -11.32
N PRO A 132 3.31 -0.37 -11.50
CA PRO A 132 3.24 -1.31 -12.61
C PRO A 132 3.34 -0.63 -13.99
N LEU A 133 2.73 0.54 -14.17
CA LEU A 133 2.82 1.28 -15.42
C LEU A 133 4.26 1.70 -15.72
N LEU A 134 5.01 2.22 -14.74
CA LEU A 134 6.43 2.55 -14.90
C LEU A 134 7.26 1.30 -15.24
N VAL A 135 6.98 0.15 -14.63
CA VAL A 135 7.62 -1.11 -15.00
C VAL A 135 7.31 -1.47 -16.46
N ALA A 136 6.06 -1.33 -16.89
CA ALA A 136 5.64 -1.60 -18.26
C ALA A 136 6.27 -0.64 -19.30
N LEU A 137 6.58 0.60 -18.90
CA LEU A 137 7.35 1.56 -19.70
C LEU A 137 8.87 1.23 -19.73
N GLY A 138 9.33 0.27 -18.92
CA GLY A 138 10.72 -0.20 -18.90
C GLY A 138 11.59 0.45 -17.83
N PHE A 139 11.01 1.09 -16.82
CA PHE A 139 11.77 1.56 -15.65
C PHE A 139 12.17 0.39 -14.74
N PRO A 140 13.32 0.47 -14.03
CA PRO A 140 13.71 -0.54 -13.07
C PRO A 140 12.64 -0.72 -11.99
N ALA A 141 12.29 -1.96 -11.66
CA ALA A 141 11.22 -2.27 -10.71
C ALA A 141 11.37 -1.56 -9.35
N ALA A 142 12.60 -1.52 -8.81
CA ALA A 142 12.87 -0.82 -7.55
C ALA A 142 12.57 0.68 -7.63
N THR A 143 12.95 1.33 -8.74
CA THR A 143 12.65 2.75 -8.98
C THR A 143 11.16 2.98 -9.14
N SER A 144 10.47 2.12 -9.89
CA SER A 144 9.03 2.22 -10.10
C SER A 144 8.24 2.11 -8.78
N VAL A 145 8.62 1.17 -7.91
CA VAL A 145 8.01 1.02 -6.58
C VAL A 145 8.31 2.24 -5.71
N MET A 146 9.58 2.65 -5.62
CA MET A 146 9.97 3.85 -4.86
C MET A 146 9.19 5.09 -5.30
N LEU A 147 9.16 5.36 -6.61
CA LEU A 147 8.44 6.50 -7.17
C LEU A 147 6.93 6.38 -6.95
N GLY A 148 6.34 5.20 -7.13
CA GLY A 148 4.93 4.95 -6.84
C GLY A 148 4.57 5.20 -5.38
N MET A 149 5.47 4.90 -4.44
CA MET A 149 5.28 5.18 -3.02
C MET A 149 5.44 6.65 -2.65
N MET A 150 6.15 7.45 -3.45
CA MET A 150 6.29 8.90 -3.22
C MET A 150 5.06 9.73 -3.65
N ILE A 151 4.10 9.11 -4.34
CA ILE A 151 2.87 9.77 -4.81
C ILE A 151 1.85 9.97 -3.67
N GLN A 152 2.00 9.17 -2.61
CA GLN A 152 1.13 9.11 -1.44
C GLN A 152 1.46 10.18 -0.40
#